data_AF-R9MDU3-F1
#
_entry.id   AF-R9MDU3-F1
#
_cell.length_a   1.000
_cell.length_b   1.000
_cell.length_c   1.000
_cell.angle_alpha   90.00
_cell.angle_beta   90.00
_cell.angle_gamma   90.00
#
_symmetry.space_group_name_H-M   'P 1'
#
loop_
_entity.id
_entity.type
_entity.pdbx_description
1 polymer ?
#
loop_
_entity_poly.entity_id
_entity_poly.type
_entity_poly.pdbx_seq_one_letter_code
_entity_poly.pdbx_strand_id
1 'polypeptide(L)'
;MDNFSQEKWMERCRLFERNKRGLGFDVIFRISEDGKGKIKFRNLEDRYINTLGALACEVIHGTMLVFRDMVTPATYAREEDRQAQAALHAAELRNIERYVQVMLDEGIDKALDVFATKQVLIQFAYDAAHMSYEGGQWVSPCGDPYKDGVFVDRDTGKQYFSYYSPVWELLLDDGAATRESGRA
;
A
#
# COMPACT_ATOMS: atom_id res chain seq x y z
N MET A 1 -16.86 15.87 11.51
CA MET A 1 -15.60 15.11 11.51
C MET A 1 -14.53 16.13 11.20
N ASP A 2 -14.00 16.76 12.24
CA ASP A 2 -13.08 17.90 12.09
C ASP A 2 -11.70 17.40 11.67
N ASN A 3 -11.29 17.83 10.48
CA ASN A 3 -9.95 17.84 9.87
C ASN A 3 -8.92 16.84 10.43
N PHE A 4 -8.94 15.61 9.92
CA PHE A 4 -7.74 14.78 9.92
C PHE A 4 -6.60 15.55 9.25
N SER A 5 -5.47 15.68 9.94
CA SER A 5 -4.25 16.30 9.42
C SER A 5 -3.16 15.24 9.42
N GLN A 6 -2.68 14.91 8.23
CA GLN A 6 -1.61 13.92 8.06
C GLN A 6 -0.35 14.34 8.83
N GLU A 7 0.04 15.61 8.74
CA GLU A 7 1.19 16.15 9.47
C GLU A 7 1.07 15.96 10.99
N LYS A 8 -0.07 16.36 11.57
CA LYS A 8 -0.31 16.14 13.02
C LYS A 8 -0.30 14.67 13.38
N TRP A 9 -0.92 13.82 12.56
CA TRP A 9 -0.89 12.37 12.80
C TRP A 9 0.54 11.82 12.77
N MET A 10 1.38 12.27 11.83
CA MET A 10 2.79 11.86 11.77
C MET A 10 3.55 12.28 13.04
N GLU A 11 3.33 13.50 13.54
CA GLU A 11 3.91 13.95 14.81
C GLU A 11 3.49 13.06 15.99
N ARG A 12 2.21 12.67 16.04
CA ARG A 12 1.69 11.77 17.07
C ARG A 12 2.31 10.37 16.98
N CYS A 13 2.50 9.84 15.78
CA CYS A 13 3.21 8.57 15.57
C CYS A 13 4.64 8.64 16.11
N ARG A 14 5.38 9.71 15.78
CA ARG A 14 6.75 9.91 16.27
C ARG A 14 6.81 10.07 17.79
N LEU A 15 5.84 10.76 18.38
CA LEU A 15 5.71 10.85 19.84
C LEU A 15 5.48 9.46 20.46
N PHE A 16 4.60 8.65 19.85
CA PHE A 16 4.33 7.29 20.29
C PHE A 16 5.57 6.39 20.20
N GLU A 17 6.28 6.41 19.07
CA GLU A 17 7.54 5.66 18.87
C GLU A 17 8.60 6.03 19.92
N ARG A 18 8.76 7.33 20.21
CA ARG A 18 9.69 7.81 21.23
C ARG A 18 9.29 7.32 22.63
N ASN A 19 8.00 7.36 22.97
CA ASN A 19 7.51 6.84 24.25
C ASN A 19 7.70 5.32 24.34
N LYS A 20 7.39 4.58 23.28
CA LYS A 20 7.61 3.13 23.17
C LYS A 20 9.06 2.77 23.46
N ARG A 21 9.99 3.46 22.80
CA ARG A 21 11.44 3.27 22.99
C ARG A 21 11.91 3.66 24.39
N GLY A 22 11.42 4.77 24.93
CA GLY A 22 11.85 5.29 26.23
C GLY A 22 11.31 4.48 27.42
N LEU A 23 10.12 3.92 27.29
CA LEU A 23 9.44 3.17 28.37
C LEU A 23 9.51 1.65 28.18
N GLY A 24 9.91 1.16 27.01
CA GLY A 24 10.14 -0.27 26.76
C GLY A 24 8.86 -1.12 26.74
N PHE A 25 7.74 -0.56 26.27
CA PHE A 25 6.47 -1.29 26.18
C PHE A 25 6.20 -1.84 24.77
N ASP A 26 5.34 -2.86 24.72
CA ASP A 26 4.76 -3.37 23.48
C ASP A 26 3.25 -3.13 23.45
N VAL A 27 2.69 -3.08 22.24
CA VAL A 27 1.25 -2.87 22.05
C VAL A 27 0.71 -3.95 21.12
N ILE A 28 -0.41 -4.54 21.52
CA ILE A 28 -1.16 -5.44 20.67
C ILE A 28 -2.48 -4.78 20.33
N PHE A 29 -2.77 -4.71 19.03
CA PHE A 29 -4.05 -4.28 18.53
C PHE A 29 -4.83 -5.46 17.93
N ARG A 30 -6.12 -5.54 18.25
CA ARG A 30 -7.07 -6.52 17.70
C ARG A 30 -8.42 -5.87 17.52
N ILE A 31 -9.16 -6.25 16.49
CA ILE A 31 -10.56 -5.93 16.30
C ILE A 31 -11.35 -7.13 16.85
N SER A 32 -12.21 -6.90 17.83
CA SER A 32 -13.08 -7.96 18.36
C SER A 32 -14.22 -8.29 17.40
N GLU A 33 -14.90 -9.41 17.66
CA GLU A 33 -16.05 -9.88 16.88
C GLU A 33 -17.19 -8.84 16.78
N ASP A 34 -17.32 -7.94 17.76
CA ASP A 34 -18.26 -6.82 17.75
C ASP A 34 -17.77 -5.59 16.94
N GLY A 35 -16.65 -5.73 16.22
CA GLY A 35 -16.06 -4.70 15.37
C GLY A 35 -15.26 -3.63 16.12
N LYS A 36 -15.04 -3.77 17.43
CA LYS A 36 -14.32 -2.77 18.22
C LYS A 36 -12.82 -3.03 18.27
N GLY A 37 -12.04 -1.97 18.10
CA GLY A 37 -10.60 -2.02 18.35
C GLY A 37 -10.29 -2.17 19.83
N LYS A 38 -9.45 -3.14 20.18
CA LYS A 38 -8.92 -3.41 21.52
C LYS A 38 -7.41 -3.27 21.51
N ILE A 39 -6.90 -2.51 22.48
CA ILE A 39 -5.47 -2.25 22.67
C ILE A 39 -5.05 -2.92 23.98
N LYS A 40 -3.97 -3.69 23.93
CA LYS A 40 -3.31 -4.24 25.13
C LYS A 40 -1.86 -3.80 25.17
N PHE A 41 -1.50 -3.06 26.21
CA PHE A 41 -0.11 -2.76 26.52
C PHE A 41 0.55 -3.93 27.25
N ARG A 42 1.82 -4.20 26.96
CA ARG A 42 2.69 -5.11 27.71
C ARG A 42 3.89 -4.34 28.20
N ASN A 43 4.37 -4.68 29.40
CA ASN A 43 5.54 -4.04 30.01
C ASN A 43 5.38 -2.52 30.20
N LEU A 44 4.15 -2.06 30.45
CA LEU A 44 3.84 -0.67 30.72
C LEU A 44 3.28 -0.52 32.14
N GLU A 45 3.80 0.45 32.89
CA GLU A 45 3.27 0.77 34.22
C GLU A 45 1.87 1.39 34.14
N ASP A 46 0.99 1.01 35.07
CA ASP A 46 -0.43 1.40 35.07
C ASP A 46 -0.66 2.92 34.99
N ARG A 47 0.22 3.71 35.63
CA ARG A 47 0.13 5.18 35.62
C ARG A 47 0.20 5.79 34.21
N TYR A 48 0.78 5.08 33.23
CA TYR A 48 0.92 5.56 31.85
C TYR A 48 -0.19 5.06 30.93
N ILE A 49 -0.98 4.06 31.34
CA ILE A 49 -1.97 3.40 30.48
C ILE A 49 -2.99 4.39 29.91
N ASN A 50 -3.54 5.28 30.74
CA ASN A 50 -4.57 6.21 30.28
C ASN A 50 -4.03 7.21 29.23
N THR A 51 -2.86 7.80 29.51
CA THR A 51 -2.26 8.81 28.63
C THR A 51 -1.75 8.19 27.33
N LEU A 52 -1.06 7.05 27.40
CA LEU A 52 -0.57 6.36 26.21
C LEU A 52 -1.69 5.64 25.45
N GLY A 53 -2.77 5.25 26.12
CA GLY A 53 -3.96 4.70 25.49
C GLY A 53 -4.62 5.70 24.54
N ALA A 54 -4.79 6.96 24.98
CA ALA A 54 -5.31 8.01 24.11
C ALA A 54 -4.42 8.25 22.89
N LEU A 55 -3.10 8.33 23.09
CA LEU A 55 -2.14 8.49 22.01
C LEU A 55 -2.19 7.30 21.04
N ALA A 56 -2.21 6.06 21.55
CA ALA A 56 -2.31 4.86 20.72
C ALA A 56 -3.59 4.85 19.89
N CYS A 57 -4.74 5.26 20.45
CA CYS A 57 -5.99 5.38 19.72
C CYS A 57 -5.88 6.38 18.55
N GLU A 58 -5.29 7.56 18.76
CA GLU A 58 -5.09 8.55 17.69
C GLU A 58 -4.20 8.01 16.56
N VAL A 59 -3.11 7.36 16.95
CA VAL A 59 -2.14 6.77 16.02
C VAL A 59 -2.80 5.65 15.20
N ILE A 60 -3.53 4.74 15.87
CA ILE A 60 -4.26 3.63 15.22
C ILE A 60 -5.32 4.19 14.25
N HIS A 61 -6.15 5.14 14.70
CA HIS A 61 -7.19 5.72 13.87
C HIS A 61 -6.60 6.36 12.60
N GLY A 62 -5.58 7.19 12.75
CA GLY A 62 -4.94 7.83 11.59
C GLY A 62 -4.27 6.82 10.66
N THR A 63 -3.70 5.73 11.20
CA THR A 63 -3.14 4.64 10.40
C THR A 63 -4.23 3.98 9.55
N MET A 64 -5.40 3.72 10.13
CA MET A 64 -6.54 3.15 9.40
C MET A 64 -7.03 4.07 8.28
N LEU A 65 -7.09 5.38 8.53
CA LEU A 65 -7.48 6.38 7.52
C LEU A 65 -6.46 6.45 6.38
N VAL A 66 -5.18 6.60 6.71
CA VAL A 66 -4.10 6.69 5.72
C VAL A 66 -4.02 5.42 4.88
N PHE A 67 -4.07 4.24 5.52
CA PHE A 67 -4.06 2.99 4.78
C PHE A 67 -5.25 2.91 3.81
N ARG A 68 -6.47 3.19 4.30
CA ARG A 68 -7.68 3.20 3.47
C ARG A 68 -7.51 4.16 2.29
N ASP A 69 -7.05 5.38 2.52
CA ASP A 69 -6.94 6.40 1.48
C ASP A 69 -5.84 6.06 0.45
N MET A 70 -4.81 5.31 0.84
CA MET A 70 -3.79 4.78 -0.09
C MET A 70 -4.28 3.58 -0.89
N VAL A 71 -4.97 2.62 -0.26
CA VAL A 71 -5.32 1.35 -0.94
C VAL A 71 -6.70 1.35 -1.59
N THR A 72 -7.61 2.25 -1.24
CA THR A 72 -8.99 2.24 -1.77
C THR A 72 -9.11 2.81 -3.20
N PRO A 73 -8.39 3.88 -3.59
CA PRO A 73 -8.51 4.42 -4.94
C PRO A 73 -8.06 3.40 -6.00
N ALA A 74 -8.97 2.97 -6.87
CA ALA A 74 -8.67 2.13 -8.03
C ALA A 74 -8.42 2.98 -9.30
N THR A 75 -7.70 4.11 -9.14
CA THR A 75 -7.47 5.06 -10.24
C THR A 75 -6.58 4.51 -11.35
N TYR A 76 -5.81 3.47 -11.06
CA TYR A 76 -5.01 2.73 -12.05
C TYR A 76 -5.87 1.84 -12.96
N ALA A 77 -7.11 1.51 -12.57
CA ALA A 77 -7.97 0.60 -13.31
C ALA A 77 -8.80 1.31 -14.38
N ARG A 78 -9.12 0.58 -15.45
CA ARG A 78 -10.09 1.00 -16.48
C ARG A 78 -11.44 1.26 -15.81
N GLU A 79 -12.21 2.20 -16.36
CA GLU A 79 -13.51 2.59 -15.80
C GLU A 79 -14.42 1.38 -15.54
N GLU A 80 -14.47 0.44 -16.48
CA GLU A 80 -15.27 -0.78 -16.41
C GLU A 80 -14.84 -1.74 -15.28
N ASP A 81 -13.57 -1.71 -14.90
CA ASP A 81 -12.99 -2.61 -13.88
C ASP A 81 -12.97 -1.98 -12.48
N ARG A 82 -13.19 -0.66 -12.35
CA ARG A 82 -13.05 0.06 -11.07
C ARG A 82 -13.93 -0.50 -9.96
N GLN A 83 -15.15 -0.92 -10.26
CA GLN A 83 -16.04 -1.48 -9.25
C GLN A 83 -15.52 -2.82 -8.72
N ALA A 84 -15.00 -3.67 -9.59
CA ALA A 84 -14.42 -4.95 -9.21
C ALA A 84 -13.13 -4.74 -8.39
N GLN A 85 -12.27 -3.80 -8.80
CA GLN A 85 -11.06 -3.45 -8.07
C GLN A 85 -11.37 -2.82 -6.70
N ALA A 86 -12.38 -1.96 -6.61
CA ALA A 86 -12.83 -1.41 -5.33
C ALA A 86 -13.30 -2.51 -4.35
N ALA A 87 -13.95 -3.57 -4.84
CA ALA A 87 -14.34 -4.71 -4.01
C ALA A 87 -13.12 -5.50 -3.50
N LEU A 88 -12.08 -5.66 -4.34
CA LEU A 88 -10.81 -6.27 -3.94
C LEU A 88 -10.08 -5.41 -2.89
N HIS A 89 -10.09 -4.09 -3.04
CA HIS A 89 -9.54 -3.17 -2.05
C HIS A 89 -10.29 -3.24 -0.71
N ALA A 90 -11.63 -3.31 -0.75
CA ALA A 90 -12.44 -3.50 0.45
C ALA A 90 -12.14 -4.84 1.15
N ALA A 91 -11.81 -5.89 0.39
CA ALA A 91 -11.34 -7.14 0.95
C ALA A 91 -9.99 -7.00 1.67
N GLU A 92 -9.09 -6.16 1.15
CA GLU A 92 -7.80 -5.89 1.78
C GLU A 92 -7.93 -5.11 3.10
N LEU A 93 -8.95 -4.26 3.24
CA LEU A 93 -9.24 -3.58 4.51
C LEU A 93 -9.55 -4.56 5.65
N ARG A 94 -9.90 -5.82 5.36
CA ARG A 94 -10.03 -6.85 6.41
C ARG A 94 -8.71 -7.20 7.08
N ASN A 95 -7.58 -6.90 6.43
CA ASN A 95 -6.24 -7.09 6.99
C ASN A 95 -5.74 -5.87 7.77
N ILE A 96 -6.59 -4.87 8.03
CA ILE A 96 -6.17 -3.60 8.67
C ILE A 96 -5.48 -3.79 10.02
N GLU A 97 -5.84 -4.81 10.80
CA GLU A 97 -5.13 -5.15 12.03
C GLU A 97 -3.63 -5.32 11.82
N ARG A 98 -3.25 -6.04 10.76
CA ARG A 98 -1.85 -6.32 10.45
C ARG A 98 -1.09 -5.03 10.12
N TYR A 99 -1.71 -4.15 9.34
CA TYR A 99 -1.11 -2.88 8.93
C TYR A 99 -0.97 -1.91 10.11
N VAL A 100 -1.98 -1.85 10.97
CA VAL A 100 -1.90 -1.11 12.24
C VAL A 100 -0.81 -1.69 13.14
N GLN A 101 -0.71 -3.02 13.23
CA GLN A 101 0.29 -3.67 14.06
C GLN A 101 1.72 -3.37 13.58
N VAL A 102 1.97 -3.34 12.26
CA VAL A 102 3.28 -2.88 11.71
C VAL A 102 3.62 -1.48 12.18
N MET A 103 2.68 -0.54 12.15
CA MET A 103 2.90 0.81 12.65
C MET A 103 3.22 0.82 14.16
N LEU A 104 2.47 0.05 14.96
CA LEU A 104 2.72 -0.04 16.42
C LEU A 104 4.07 -0.69 16.74
N ASP A 105 4.51 -1.64 15.91
CA ASP A 105 5.71 -2.43 16.14
C ASP A 105 6.98 -1.74 15.61
N GLU A 106 6.95 -1.31 14.36
CA GLU A 106 8.11 -0.86 13.59
C GLU A 106 8.14 0.65 13.34
N GLY A 107 7.04 1.36 13.64
CA GLY A 107 6.93 2.80 13.48
C GLY A 107 6.42 3.25 12.11
N ILE A 108 6.27 4.56 11.96
CA ILE A 108 5.56 5.17 10.84
C ILE A 108 6.24 4.96 9.49
N ASP A 109 7.57 5.09 9.41
CA ASP A 109 8.29 4.99 8.14
C ASP A 109 8.09 3.61 7.53
N LYS A 110 8.26 2.58 8.37
CA LYS A 110 8.08 1.20 7.95
C LYS A 110 6.65 0.88 7.57
N ALA A 111 5.68 1.44 8.30
CA ALA A 111 4.28 1.29 7.96
C ALA A 111 3.96 1.92 6.59
N LEU A 112 4.43 3.15 6.34
CA LEU A 112 4.23 3.83 5.06
C LEU A 112 4.89 3.06 3.89
N ASP A 113 6.10 2.53 4.09
CA ASP A 113 6.76 1.67 3.09
C ASP A 113 5.91 0.43 2.77
N VAL A 114 5.35 -0.23 3.79
CA VAL A 114 4.47 -1.39 3.61
C VAL A 114 3.18 -1.00 2.88
N PHE A 115 2.59 0.15 3.19
CA PHE A 115 1.36 0.62 2.55
C PHE A 115 1.60 0.95 1.08
N ALA A 116 2.69 1.67 0.79
CA ALA A 116 3.12 1.98 -0.57
C ALA A 116 3.40 0.70 -1.36
N THR A 117 4.18 -0.23 -0.80
CA THR A 117 4.47 -1.53 -1.44
C THR A 117 3.17 -2.27 -1.75
N LYS A 118 2.21 -2.29 -0.84
CA LYS A 118 0.93 -2.96 -1.05
C LYS A 118 0.13 -2.33 -2.19
N GLN A 119 0.02 -1.01 -2.21
CA GLN A 119 -0.68 -0.28 -3.29
C GLN A 119 -0.07 -0.61 -4.65
N VAL A 120 1.26 -0.56 -4.75
CA VAL A 120 1.97 -0.85 -6.00
C VAL A 120 1.80 -2.33 -6.39
N LEU A 121 1.83 -3.28 -5.46
CA LEU A 121 1.58 -4.70 -5.76
C LEU A 121 0.18 -4.95 -6.33
N ILE A 122 -0.83 -4.25 -5.81
CA ILE A 122 -2.20 -4.36 -6.32
C ILE A 122 -2.25 -3.83 -7.76
N GLN A 123 -1.65 -2.66 -8.01
CA GLN A 123 -1.58 -2.09 -9.37
C GLN A 123 -0.84 -3.02 -10.34
N PHE A 124 0.32 -3.55 -9.93
CA PHE A 124 1.08 -4.50 -10.75
C PHE A 124 0.27 -5.76 -11.10
N ALA A 125 -0.45 -6.33 -10.12
CA ALA A 125 -1.29 -7.51 -10.36
C ALA A 125 -2.42 -7.21 -11.36
N TYR A 126 -3.00 -6.02 -11.28
CA TYR A 126 -3.99 -5.57 -12.26
C TYR A 126 -3.38 -5.40 -13.65
N ASP A 127 -2.25 -4.69 -13.75
CA ASP A 127 -1.56 -4.45 -15.02
C ASP A 127 -1.19 -5.80 -15.67
N ALA A 128 -0.58 -6.72 -14.92
CA ALA A 128 -0.21 -8.05 -15.40
C ALA A 128 -1.40 -8.87 -15.94
N ALA A 129 -2.58 -8.72 -15.34
CA ALA A 129 -3.78 -9.44 -15.74
C ALA A 129 -4.45 -8.85 -17.00
N HIS A 130 -4.22 -7.57 -17.30
CA HIS A 130 -4.94 -6.83 -18.34
C HIS A 130 -4.04 -6.28 -19.46
N MET A 131 -2.73 -6.51 -19.37
CA MET A 131 -1.80 -6.25 -20.46
C MET A 131 -2.11 -7.12 -21.68
N SER A 132 -1.96 -6.53 -22.85
CA SER A 132 -2.15 -7.19 -24.15
C SER A 132 -0.88 -7.09 -24.98
N TYR A 133 -0.72 -8.01 -25.94
CA TYR A 133 0.34 -7.95 -26.93
C TYR A 133 -0.25 -7.57 -28.28
N GLU A 134 0.03 -6.35 -28.73
CA GLU A 134 -0.59 -5.73 -29.90
C GLU A 134 0.49 -5.12 -30.80
N GLY A 135 0.41 -5.37 -32.11
CA GLY A 135 1.33 -4.76 -33.07
C GLY A 135 2.82 -5.05 -32.84
N GLY A 136 3.15 -6.15 -32.14
CA GLY A 136 4.54 -6.54 -31.84
C GLY A 136 5.09 -5.99 -30.52
N GLN A 137 4.29 -5.31 -29.72
CA GLN A 137 4.69 -4.74 -28.43
C GLN A 137 3.66 -5.06 -27.34
N TRP A 138 4.12 -5.06 -26.09
CA TRP A 138 3.23 -5.13 -24.94
C TRP A 138 2.56 -3.77 -24.71
N VAL A 139 1.30 -3.78 -24.32
CA VAL A 139 0.48 -2.60 -24.12
C VAL A 139 -0.20 -2.69 -22.75
N SER A 140 -0.14 -1.61 -21.98
CA SER A 140 -0.78 -1.49 -20.67
C SER A 140 -2.31 -1.53 -20.79
N PRO A 141 -3.04 -1.71 -19.67
CA PRO A 141 -4.50 -1.65 -19.69
C PRO A 141 -5.02 -0.30 -20.22
N CYS A 142 -4.29 0.79 -20.04
CA CYS A 142 -4.66 2.12 -20.51
C CYS A 142 -4.32 2.37 -21.99
N GLY A 143 -3.66 1.41 -22.65
CA GLY A 143 -3.23 1.54 -24.05
C GLY A 143 -1.83 2.14 -24.20
N ASP A 144 -1.04 2.20 -23.12
CA ASP A 144 0.33 2.73 -23.17
C ASP A 144 1.29 1.63 -23.61
N PRO A 145 2.09 1.84 -24.67
CA PRO A 145 3.05 0.84 -25.13
C PRO A 145 4.22 0.70 -24.16
N TYR A 146 4.71 -0.53 -24.00
CA TYR A 146 5.96 -0.85 -23.34
C TYR A 146 7.11 -0.79 -24.36
N LYS A 147 8.14 0.02 -24.05
CA LYS A 147 9.30 0.24 -24.90
C LYS A 147 10.54 0.52 -24.06
N ASP A 148 11.63 -0.18 -24.36
CA ASP A 148 12.95 0.04 -23.75
C ASP A 148 12.91 0.05 -22.20
N GLY A 149 12.27 -0.96 -21.59
CA GLY A 149 12.21 -1.09 -20.14
C GLY A 149 11.09 -0.31 -19.44
N VAL A 150 10.33 0.53 -20.15
CA VAL A 150 9.35 1.47 -19.56
C VAL A 150 8.04 1.55 -20.34
N PHE A 151 6.97 1.99 -19.68
CA PHE A 151 5.74 2.38 -20.37
C PHE A 151 5.83 3.83 -20.85
N VAL A 152 5.22 4.11 -22.00
CA VAL A 152 5.14 5.44 -22.61
C VAL A 152 3.69 5.87 -22.65
N ASP A 153 3.35 6.94 -21.94
CA ASP A 153 2.02 7.54 -21.99
C ASP A 153 1.68 7.92 -23.44
N ARG A 154 0.62 7.36 -23.99
CA ARG A 154 0.29 7.51 -25.42
C ARG A 154 -0.12 8.94 -25.81
N ASP A 155 -0.65 9.70 -24.87
CA ASP A 155 -1.22 11.04 -25.11
C ASP A 155 -0.12 12.12 -25.04
N THR A 156 0.86 11.92 -24.18
CA THR A 156 1.93 12.88 -23.90
C THR A 156 3.30 12.45 -24.42
N GLY A 157 3.47 11.17 -24.77
CA GLY A 157 4.75 10.57 -25.15
C GLY A 157 5.76 10.45 -24.00
N LYS A 158 5.33 10.73 -22.76
CA LYS A 158 6.23 10.72 -21.60
C LYS A 158 6.44 9.29 -21.10
N GLN A 159 7.70 8.95 -20.90
CA GLN A 159 8.06 7.72 -20.19
C GLN A 159 7.67 7.84 -18.73
N TYR A 160 7.09 6.77 -18.19
CA TYR A 160 6.89 6.64 -16.76
C TYR A 160 7.44 5.31 -16.26
N PHE A 161 8.18 5.40 -15.16
CA PHE A 161 8.72 4.24 -14.47
C PHE A 161 7.66 3.74 -13.49
N SER A 162 7.18 2.52 -13.72
CA SER A 162 6.53 1.78 -12.66
C SER A 162 7.58 1.39 -11.62
N TYR A 163 7.22 1.34 -10.34
CA TYR A 163 8.11 0.82 -9.28
C TYR A 163 8.59 -0.62 -9.59
N TYR A 164 7.85 -1.35 -10.44
CA TYR A 164 8.20 -2.68 -10.94
C TYR A 164 8.80 -2.69 -12.35
N SER A 165 9.33 -1.57 -12.86
CA SER A 165 10.02 -1.54 -14.17
C SER A 165 11.08 -2.65 -14.29
N PRO A 166 11.91 -2.95 -13.27
CA PRO A 166 12.84 -4.08 -13.33
C PRO A 166 12.17 -5.46 -13.44
N VAL A 167 10.96 -5.62 -12.88
CA VAL A 167 10.18 -6.86 -13.02
C VAL A 167 9.61 -6.97 -14.43
N TRP A 168 9.14 -5.86 -14.99
CA TRP A 168 8.68 -5.83 -16.38
C TRP A 168 9.81 -6.12 -17.36
N GLU A 169 10.99 -5.56 -17.15
CA GLU A 169 12.19 -5.83 -17.96
C GLU A 169 12.49 -7.33 -17.97
N LEU A 170 12.49 -7.98 -16.79
CA LEU A 170 12.66 -9.43 -16.67
C LEU A 170 11.55 -10.25 -17.35
N LEU A 171 10.30 -9.81 -17.30
CA LEU A 171 9.17 -10.59 -17.82
C LEU A 171 8.96 -10.40 -19.32
N LEU A 172 9.24 -9.21 -19.85
CA LEU A 172 8.85 -8.80 -21.19
C LEU A 172 10.03 -8.80 -22.16
N ASP A 173 11.24 -8.47 -21.70
CA ASP A 173 12.42 -8.39 -22.58
C ASP A 173 13.09 -9.76 -22.77
N ASP A 174 13.11 -10.63 -21.76
CA ASP A 174 13.56 -12.04 -21.90
C ASP A 174 12.59 -12.89 -22.77
N GLY A 175 11.32 -12.48 -22.83
CA GLY A 175 10.30 -13.11 -23.68
C GLY A 175 10.37 -12.70 -25.16
N ALA A 176 11.03 -11.59 -25.47
CA ALA A 176 11.25 -11.12 -26.84
C ALA A 176 12.44 -11.85 -27.50
N ALA A 177 13.53 -12.06 -26.76
CA ALA A 177 14.73 -12.74 -27.24
C ALA A 177 14.50 -14.23 -27.58
N THR A 178 13.56 -14.88 -26.90
CA THR A 178 13.22 -16.30 -27.12
C THR A 178 12.25 -16.54 -28.28
N ARG A 179 11.54 -15.51 -28.77
CA ARG A 179 10.61 -15.63 -29.90
C ARG A 179 11.24 -15.39 -31.27
N GLU A 180 12.32 -14.61 -31.35
CA GLU A 180 13.08 -14.44 -32.60
C GLU A 180 13.94 -15.67 -32.94
N SER A 181 14.33 -16.48 -31.95
CA SER A 181 15.10 -17.72 -32.16
C SER A 181 14.26 -18.94 -32.56
N GLY A 182 12.92 -18.85 -32.49
CA GLY A 182 12.00 -19.92 -32.91
C GLY A 182 11.51 -19.82 -34.36
N ARG A 183 11.97 -18.82 -35.12
CA ARG A 183 11.71 -18.67 -36.56
C ARG A 183 13.05 -18.59 -37.31
N ALA A 184 13.79 -19.69 -37.31
CA ALA A 184 14.91 -19.93 -38.22
C ALA A 184 14.80 -21.33 -38.80
#